data_AF-L7KQI8-F1
#
_entry.id   AF-L7KQI8-F1
#
_cell.length_a   1.000
_cell.length_b   1.000
_cell.length_c   1.000
_cell.angle_alpha   90.00
_cell.angle_beta   90.00
_cell.angle_gamma   90.00
#
_symmetry.space_group_name_H-M   'P 1'
#
loop_
_entity.id
_entity.type
_entity.pdbx_description
1 polymer ?
#
loop_
_entity_poly.entity_id
_entity_poly.type
_entity_poly.pdbx_seq_one_letter_code
_entity_poly.pdbx_strand_id
1 'polypeptide(L)'
;MTDINILAVDGPAAKPLTSGSFAASGFLETTHLEQWVVENPVVLGEGVMIVARQYSKWSSSEGDLGRERLDVLALDKSGQLVVVELKRGNDARIHLQAITYAALVAGFDKQALAEAHAEYMATVGESCSNEEALQRLQQHVTDDWNDEILKLPRVVLIAAKYAAQTLTTVAWLS
;
A
#
# COMPACT_ATOMS: atom_id res chain seq x y z
N MET A 1 -14.22 -9.93 21.76
CA MET A 1 -14.69 -8.74 21.01
C MET A 1 -13.43 -8.03 20.57
N THR A 2 -13.25 -7.85 19.27
CA THR A 2 -12.04 -7.26 18.71
C THR A 2 -12.10 -5.75 18.95
N ASP A 3 -11.17 -5.23 19.75
CA ASP A 3 -11.04 -3.79 19.97
C ASP A 3 -10.57 -3.14 18.66
N ILE A 4 -11.45 -2.35 18.04
CA ILE A 4 -11.13 -1.55 16.86
C ILE A 4 -10.70 -0.17 17.37
N ASN A 5 -9.40 0.12 17.28
CA ASN A 5 -8.87 1.45 17.53
C ASN A 5 -9.06 2.32 16.28
N ILE A 6 -9.92 3.35 16.37
CA ILE A 6 -10.04 4.40 15.37
C ILE A 6 -9.37 5.65 15.94
N LEU A 7 -8.24 6.05 15.35
CA LEU A 7 -7.52 7.26 15.73
C LEU A 7 -7.78 8.36 14.70
N ALA A 8 -8.03 9.58 15.18
CA ALA A 8 -7.98 10.81 14.40
C ALA A 8 -7.02 11.77 15.10
N VAL A 9 -6.03 12.28 14.36
CA VAL A 9 -5.03 13.22 14.86
C VAL A 9 -5.27 14.58 14.22
N ASP A 10 -5.53 15.60 15.04
CA ASP A 10 -5.62 16.99 14.61
C ASP A 10 -4.98 17.89 15.68
N GLY A 11 -3.66 18.07 15.59
CA GLY A 11 -2.88 18.91 16.52
C GLY A 11 -3.02 18.54 18.01
N PRO A 12 -2.58 19.41 18.95
CA PRO A 12 -2.48 19.09 20.38
C PRO A 12 -3.81 18.95 21.13
N ALA A 13 -4.96 18.88 20.45
CA ALA A 13 -6.26 18.72 21.09
C ALA A 13 -7.15 17.72 20.32
N ALA A 14 -7.25 16.49 20.82
CA ALA A 14 -8.14 15.48 20.28
C ALA A 14 -9.60 15.74 20.71
N LYS A 15 -10.55 15.68 19.75
CA LYS A 15 -11.99 15.65 20.00
C LYS A 15 -12.59 14.32 19.53
N PRO A 16 -13.62 13.78 20.21
CA PRO A 16 -14.32 12.58 19.74
C PRO A 16 -15.00 12.85 18.40
N LEU A 17 -14.65 12.08 17.37
CA LEU A 17 -15.42 12.07 16.13
C LEU A 17 -16.62 11.15 16.30
N THR A 18 -17.83 11.71 16.30
CA THR A 18 -19.05 10.95 16.00
C THR A 18 -18.93 10.37 14.60
N SER A 19 -19.34 9.13 14.41
CA SER A 19 -19.30 8.39 13.14
C SER A 19 -19.85 9.23 11.96
N GLY A 20 -18.95 9.90 11.24
CA GLY A 20 -19.23 10.61 10.01
C GLY A 20 -18.68 9.81 8.86
N SER A 21 -19.40 9.75 7.74
CA SER A 21 -18.81 9.18 6.53
C SER A 21 -17.65 10.07 6.07
N PHE A 22 -16.57 9.47 5.57
CA PHE A 22 -15.43 10.14 4.94
C PHE A 22 -15.83 11.23 3.92
N ALA A 23 -17.05 11.16 3.37
CA ALA A 23 -17.57 12.11 2.40
C ALA A 23 -17.81 13.54 2.93
N ALA A 24 -17.92 13.76 4.24
CA ALA A 24 -18.27 15.08 4.79
C ALA A 24 -17.06 16.00 5.03
N SER A 25 -15.82 15.50 4.96
CA SER A 25 -14.63 16.19 5.47
C SER A 25 -13.62 16.68 4.43
N GLY A 26 -13.94 16.68 3.13
CA GLY A 26 -12.98 17.11 2.08
C GLY A 26 -11.80 16.15 1.82
N PHE A 27 -11.64 15.10 2.65
CA PHE A 27 -10.83 13.89 2.38
C PHE A 27 -11.36 13.03 1.21
N LEU A 28 -12.14 13.64 0.33
CA LEU A 28 -12.94 13.03 -0.72
C LEU A 28 -12.14 12.53 -1.92
N GLU A 29 -10.83 12.75 -2.03
CA GLU A 29 -10.06 12.32 -3.20
C GLU A 29 -9.28 11.04 -2.90
N THR A 30 -9.22 10.10 -3.86
CA THR A 30 -8.39 8.88 -3.72
C THR A 30 -6.95 9.28 -3.38
N THR A 31 -6.48 10.37 -3.97
CA THR A 31 -5.20 11.03 -3.68
C THR A 31 -5.06 11.45 -2.22
N HIS A 32 -6.10 11.98 -1.57
CA HIS A 32 -6.03 12.36 -0.15
C HIS A 32 -5.98 11.13 0.77
N LEU A 33 -6.74 10.08 0.45
CA LEU A 33 -6.70 8.83 1.20
C LEU A 33 -5.33 8.14 1.05
N GLU A 34 -4.78 8.10 -0.16
CA GLU A 34 -3.42 7.62 -0.39
C GLU A 34 -2.40 8.42 0.40
N GLN A 35 -2.44 9.75 0.28
CA GLN A 35 -1.51 10.62 1.00
C GLN A 35 -1.55 10.35 2.50
N TRP A 36 -2.75 10.20 3.07
CA TRP A 36 -2.92 9.86 4.48
C TRP A 36 -2.33 8.49 4.83
N VAL A 37 -2.54 7.46 4.01
CA VAL A 37 -1.94 6.13 4.21
C VAL A 37 -0.40 6.20 4.16
N VAL A 38 0.15 6.95 3.20
CA VAL A 38 1.60 7.14 3.04
C VAL A 38 2.21 7.88 4.24
N GLU A 39 1.50 8.87 4.79
CA GLU A 39 1.92 9.60 6.00
C GLU A 39 1.70 8.81 7.29
N ASN A 40 0.82 7.80 7.27
CA ASN A 40 0.44 7.00 8.44
C ASN A 40 0.54 5.49 8.15
N PRO A 41 1.72 4.96 7.74
CA PRO A 41 1.86 3.58 7.27
C PRO A 41 1.55 2.52 8.33
N VAL A 42 1.49 2.89 9.61
CA VAL A 42 1.08 2.02 10.73
C VAL A 42 -0.31 1.39 10.52
N VAL A 43 -1.19 2.04 9.74
CA VAL A 43 -2.51 1.47 9.39
C VAL A 43 -2.40 0.19 8.55
N LEU A 44 -1.24 -0.04 7.91
CA LEU A 44 -0.94 -1.22 7.10
C LEU A 44 -0.26 -2.35 7.90
N GLY A 45 0.06 -2.09 9.17
CA GLY A 45 0.80 -2.99 10.05
C GLY A 45 1.93 -2.26 10.79
N GLU A 46 2.41 -2.87 11.88
CA GLU A 46 3.53 -2.34 12.65
C GLU A 46 4.82 -2.35 11.83
N GLY A 47 5.54 -1.22 11.85
CA GLY A 47 6.85 -1.11 11.22
C GLY A 47 6.84 -1.24 9.70
N VAL A 48 5.75 -0.88 9.02
CA VAL A 48 5.68 -0.85 7.54
C VAL A 48 6.39 0.39 6.97
N MET A 49 7.17 0.22 5.91
CA MET A 49 7.81 1.27 5.11
C MET A 49 7.17 1.38 3.72
N ILE A 50 6.86 2.61 3.29
CA ILE A 50 6.37 2.85 1.92
C ILE A 50 7.53 2.69 0.93
N VAL A 51 7.32 1.82 -0.06
CA VAL A 51 8.26 1.59 -1.16
C VAL A 51 7.90 2.51 -2.32
N ALA A 52 6.65 2.49 -2.76
CA ALA A 52 6.18 3.31 -3.87
C ALA A 52 4.69 3.67 -3.74
N ARG A 53 4.28 4.69 -4.47
CA ARG A 53 2.86 5.08 -4.66
C ARG A 53 2.56 5.30 -6.13
N GLN A 54 1.32 5.03 -6.55
CA GLN A 54 0.84 5.18 -7.93
C GLN A 54 1.76 4.49 -8.97
N TYR A 55 2.31 3.32 -8.61
CA TYR A 55 3.30 2.61 -9.41
C TYR A 55 2.68 2.00 -10.66
N SER A 56 3.29 2.24 -11.83
CA SER A 56 2.74 1.80 -13.13
C SER A 56 3.79 1.29 -14.12
N LYS A 57 5.02 1.03 -13.67
CA LYS A 57 6.14 0.61 -14.53
C LYS A 57 6.22 -0.91 -14.63
N TRP A 58 5.14 -1.52 -15.11
CA TRP A 58 5.08 -2.97 -15.29
C TRP A 58 5.98 -3.40 -16.47
N SER A 59 6.67 -4.53 -16.32
CA SER A 59 7.59 -5.08 -17.34
C SER A 59 6.90 -5.47 -18.65
N SER A 60 5.58 -5.70 -18.62
CA SER A 60 4.75 -5.93 -19.81
C SER A 60 4.14 -4.62 -20.31
N SER A 61 4.75 -4.04 -21.34
CA SER A 61 4.20 -2.91 -22.11
C SER A 61 3.08 -3.31 -23.09
N GLU A 62 2.66 -4.58 -23.09
CA GLU A 62 1.58 -5.10 -23.93
C GLU A 62 0.26 -5.22 -23.14
N GLY A 63 -0.76 -4.43 -23.52
CA GLY A 63 -2.13 -4.53 -23.01
C GLY A 63 -2.59 -3.37 -22.09
N ASP A 64 -3.83 -3.46 -21.59
CA ASP A 64 -4.46 -2.46 -20.71
C ASP A 64 -3.72 -2.26 -19.37
N LEU A 65 -2.85 -3.20 -18.98
CA LEU A 65 -2.03 -3.12 -17.74
C LEU A 65 -1.10 -1.90 -17.73
N GLY A 66 -0.66 -1.39 -18.89
CA GLY A 66 0.19 -0.18 -18.96
C GLY A 66 -0.50 1.11 -18.49
N ARG A 67 -1.83 1.10 -18.35
CA ARG A 67 -2.61 2.23 -17.81
C ARG A 67 -2.96 2.08 -16.34
N GLU A 68 -2.75 0.89 -15.79
CA GLU A 68 -3.11 0.56 -14.42
C GLU A 68 -2.00 0.94 -13.44
N ARG A 69 -2.40 1.44 -12.27
CA ARG A 69 -1.49 1.93 -11.23
C ARG A 69 -1.82 1.23 -9.93
N LEU A 70 -0.81 0.66 -9.29
CA LEU A 70 -0.90 0.22 -7.91
C LEU A 70 -0.88 1.45 -7.01
N ASP A 71 -1.90 1.61 -6.15
CA ASP A 71 -2.02 2.76 -5.26
C ASP A 71 -0.83 2.88 -4.31
N VAL A 72 -0.54 1.84 -3.50
CA VAL A 72 0.64 1.83 -2.62
C VAL A 72 1.30 0.45 -2.60
N LEU A 73 2.64 0.46 -2.73
CA LEU A 73 3.51 -0.67 -2.44
C LEU A 73 4.31 -0.36 -1.18
N ALA A 74 4.36 -1.29 -0.25
CA ALA A 74 5.11 -1.16 0.98
C ALA A 74 5.88 -2.44 1.33
N LEU A 75 6.77 -2.35 2.30
CA LEU A 75 7.62 -3.42 2.82
C LEU A 75 7.45 -3.47 4.33
N ASP A 76 7.25 -4.66 4.90
CA ASP A 76 7.25 -4.80 6.35
C ASP A 76 8.60 -5.27 6.92
N LYS A 77 8.70 -5.34 8.25
CA LYS A 77 9.93 -5.71 8.95
C LYS A 77 10.43 -7.13 8.66
N SER A 78 9.57 -8.04 8.20
CA SER A 78 9.97 -9.38 7.78
C SER A 78 10.52 -9.42 6.35
N GLY A 79 10.41 -8.31 5.62
CA GLY A 79 10.76 -8.22 4.21
C GLY A 79 9.64 -8.61 3.26
N GLN A 80 8.44 -8.92 3.77
CA GLN A 80 7.26 -9.22 2.96
C GLN A 80 6.72 -7.95 2.30
N LEU A 81 6.38 -8.05 1.02
CA LEU A 81 5.72 -6.98 0.28
C LEU A 81 4.26 -6.82 0.72
N VAL A 82 3.83 -5.57 0.84
CA VAL A 82 2.46 -5.20 1.19
C VAL A 82 1.87 -4.42 0.02
N VAL A 83 0.90 -5.03 -0.65
CA VAL A 83 0.16 -4.43 -1.77
C VAL A 83 -1.11 -3.81 -1.25
N VAL A 84 -1.29 -2.51 -1.45
CA VAL A 84 -2.44 -1.78 -0.93
C VAL A 84 -3.25 -1.20 -2.08
N GLU A 85 -4.54 -1.49 -2.09
CA GLU A 85 -5.51 -0.92 -3.04
C GLU A 85 -6.56 -0.11 -2.28
N LEU A 86 -6.84 1.09 -2.77
CA LEU A 86 -7.70 2.09 -2.13
C LEU A 86 -8.96 2.35 -2.96
N LYS A 87 -10.14 2.38 -2.33
CA LYS A 87 -11.38 2.82 -2.98
C LYS A 87 -12.24 3.71 -2.08
N ARG A 88 -12.64 4.86 -2.61
CA ARG A 88 -13.58 5.77 -1.92
C ARG A 88 -14.99 5.22 -1.77
N GLY A 89 -15.37 4.25 -2.60
CA GLY A 89 -16.73 3.77 -2.73
C GLY A 89 -16.79 2.25 -2.80
N ASN A 90 -17.98 1.74 -3.09
CA ASN A 90 -18.20 0.32 -3.27
C ASN A 90 -17.82 -0.10 -4.69
N ASP A 91 -16.61 -0.61 -4.88
CA ASP A 91 -16.19 -1.28 -6.13
C ASP A 91 -16.07 -2.79 -5.87
N ALA A 92 -16.93 -3.56 -6.54
CA ALA A 92 -16.91 -5.01 -6.42
C ALA A 92 -15.59 -5.61 -6.92
N ARG A 93 -14.83 -4.93 -7.79
CA ARG A 93 -13.62 -5.46 -8.44
C ARG A 93 -12.30 -5.12 -7.72
N ILE A 94 -12.34 -4.36 -6.63
CA ILE A 94 -11.12 -3.95 -5.90
C ILE A 94 -10.21 -5.14 -5.56
N HIS A 95 -10.79 -6.28 -5.17
CA HIS A 95 -10.04 -7.50 -4.90
C HIS A 95 -9.33 -8.08 -6.12
N LEU A 96 -9.92 -8.00 -7.32
CA LEU A 96 -9.28 -8.48 -8.56
C LEU A 96 -8.08 -7.62 -8.93
N GLN A 97 -8.18 -6.30 -8.74
CA GLN A 97 -7.05 -5.38 -8.97
C GLN A 97 -5.92 -5.70 -7.99
N ALA A 98 -6.24 -5.78 -6.70
CA ALA A 98 -5.23 -6.06 -5.69
C ALA A 98 -4.53 -7.41 -5.87
N ILE A 99 -5.26 -8.47 -6.27
CA ILE A 99 -4.66 -9.78 -6.60
C ILE A 99 -3.79 -9.67 -7.85
N THR A 100 -4.23 -8.93 -8.87
CA THR A 100 -3.41 -8.69 -10.08
C THR A 100 -2.11 -7.98 -9.71
N TYR A 101 -2.15 -6.92 -8.91
CA TYR A 101 -0.95 -6.21 -8.48
C TYR A 101 -0.07 -7.06 -7.57
N ALA A 102 -0.64 -7.86 -6.67
CA ALA A 102 0.10 -8.85 -5.89
C ALA A 102 0.87 -9.82 -6.80
N ALA A 103 0.22 -10.37 -7.84
CA ALA A 103 0.89 -11.26 -8.79
C ALA A 103 2.01 -10.55 -9.58
N LEU A 104 1.83 -9.27 -9.94
CA LEU A 104 2.84 -8.50 -10.65
C LEU A 104 4.06 -8.19 -9.76
N VAL A 105 3.84 -7.74 -8.52
CA VAL A 105 4.95 -7.42 -7.60
C VAL A 105 5.66 -8.67 -7.07
N ALA A 106 4.99 -9.84 -7.07
CA ALA A 106 5.64 -11.11 -6.77
C ALA A 106 6.77 -11.48 -7.77
N GLY A 107 6.82 -10.80 -8.93
CA GLY A 107 7.90 -10.89 -9.89
C GLY A 107 9.07 -9.92 -9.65
N PHE A 108 9.01 -9.08 -8.62
CA PHE A 108 10.08 -8.11 -8.34
C PHE A 108 11.28 -8.79 -7.69
N ASP A 109 12.47 -8.34 -8.06
CA ASP A 109 13.67 -8.53 -7.28
C ASP A 109 13.98 -7.28 -6.44
N LYS A 110 15.03 -7.36 -5.62
CA LYS A 110 15.43 -6.25 -4.74
C LYS A 110 15.88 -5.02 -5.53
N GLN A 111 16.44 -5.19 -6.73
CA GLN A 111 16.85 -4.10 -7.59
C GLN A 111 15.64 -3.33 -8.11
N ALA A 112 14.61 -4.03 -8.59
CA ALA A 112 13.35 -3.42 -9.01
C ALA A 112 12.65 -2.67 -7.87
N LEU A 113 12.70 -3.22 -6.64
CA LEU A 113 12.20 -2.53 -5.45
C LEU A 113 13.00 -1.28 -5.12
N ALA A 114 14.32 -1.33 -5.22
CA ALA A 114 15.20 -0.20 -4.97
C ALA A 114 14.98 0.92 -6.00
N GLU A 115 14.80 0.59 -7.27
CA GLU A 115 14.42 1.53 -8.33
C GLU A 115 13.07 2.19 -8.04
N ALA A 116 12.04 1.41 -7.72
CA ALA A 116 10.74 1.93 -7.36
C ALA A 116 10.81 2.86 -6.13
N HIS A 117 11.64 2.50 -5.15
CA HIS A 117 11.83 3.30 -3.94
C HIS A 117 12.60 4.60 -4.20
N ALA A 118 13.68 4.57 -4.97
CA ALA A 118 14.44 5.76 -5.33
C ALA A 118 13.57 6.78 -6.08
N GLU A 119 12.71 6.30 -6.99
CA GLU A 119 11.74 7.13 -7.70
C GLU A 119 10.73 7.77 -6.76
N TYR A 120 10.16 6.99 -5.83
CA TYR A 120 9.27 7.51 -4.81
C TYR A 120 9.95 8.57 -3.95
N MET A 121 11.20 8.33 -3.53
CA MET A 121 11.96 9.24 -2.69
C MET A 121 12.23 10.59 -3.38
N ALA A 122 12.45 10.58 -4.69
CA ALA A 122 12.52 11.80 -5.48
C ALA A 122 11.21 12.61 -5.44
N THR A 123 10.05 11.95 -5.40
CA THR A 123 8.74 12.64 -5.33
C THR A 123 8.48 13.34 -4.00
N VAL A 124 9.17 12.93 -2.93
CA VAL A 124 9.03 13.53 -1.59
C VAL A 124 10.23 14.40 -1.21
N GLY A 125 11.15 14.67 -2.15
CA GLY A 125 12.27 15.58 -1.95
C GLY A 125 13.51 14.94 -1.29
N GLU A 126 13.57 13.62 -1.20
CA GLU A 126 14.68 12.85 -0.58
C GLU A 126 15.41 11.97 -1.60
N SER A 127 15.60 12.49 -2.83
CA SER A 127 16.26 11.79 -3.94
C SER A 127 17.53 11.07 -3.49
N CYS A 128 17.65 9.81 -3.88
CA CYS A 128 18.78 8.93 -3.56
C CYS A 128 19.12 8.06 -4.77
N SER A 129 20.30 7.45 -4.77
CA SER A 129 20.65 6.43 -5.78
C SER A 129 19.89 5.13 -5.53
N ASN A 130 19.88 4.23 -6.52
CA ASN A 130 19.30 2.89 -6.37
C ASN A 130 20.04 2.09 -5.28
N GLU A 131 21.35 2.25 -5.15
CA GLU A 131 22.15 1.60 -4.11
C GLU A 131 21.78 2.11 -2.71
N GLU A 132 21.61 3.42 -2.55
CA GLU A 132 21.16 4.02 -1.28
C GLU A 132 19.74 3.57 -0.92
N ALA A 133 18.83 3.52 -1.91
CA ALA A 133 17.48 3.02 -1.74
C ALA A 133 17.48 1.55 -1.31
N LEU A 134 18.28 0.70 -1.97
CA LEU A 134 18.45 -0.70 -1.59
C LEU A 134 18.97 -0.84 -0.16
N GLN A 135 19.94 -0.02 0.24
CA GLN A 135 20.47 -0.02 1.60
C GLN A 135 19.40 0.36 2.63
N ARG A 136 18.54 1.35 2.33
CA ARG A 136 17.41 1.73 3.21
C ARG A 136 16.42 0.58 3.38
N LEU A 137 16.07 -0.09 2.29
CA LEU A 137 15.18 -1.27 2.32
C LEU A 137 15.81 -2.40 3.13
N GLN A 138 17.10 -2.68 2.95
CA GLN A 138 17.83 -3.69 3.73
C GLN A 138 17.90 -3.36 5.22
N GLN A 139 18.16 -2.10 5.57
CA GLN A 139 18.18 -1.64 6.97
C GLN A 139 16.80 -1.67 7.62
N HIS A 140 15.74 -1.61 6.82
CA HIS A 140 14.38 -1.68 7.31
C HIS A 140 14.01 -3.08 7.78
N VAL A 141 14.38 -4.11 7.02
CA VAL A 141 14.10 -5.52 7.31
C VAL A 141 14.93 -5.99 8.50
N THR A 142 14.29 -6.64 9.48
CA THR A 142 14.96 -7.13 10.70
C THR A 142 15.47 -8.55 10.57
N ASP A 143 14.84 -9.34 9.71
CA ASP A 143 15.19 -10.74 9.47
C ASP A 143 16.13 -10.88 8.27
N ASP A 144 16.62 -12.09 8.00
CA ASP A 144 17.36 -12.35 6.76
C ASP A 144 16.45 -12.12 5.55
N TRP A 145 16.74 -11.08 4.77
CA TRP A 145 15.88 -10.68 3.67
C TRP A 145 16.10 -11.59 2.46
N ASN A 146 15.36 -12.70 2.41
CA ASN A 146 15.40 -13.68 1.32
C ASN A 146 14.48 -13.27 0.16
N ASP A 147 14.93 -13.39 -1.10
CA ASP A 147 14.12 -13.08 -2.29
C ASP A 147 12.84 -13.91 -2.40
N GLU A 148 12.77 -15.11 -1.80
CA GLU A 148 11.56 -15.93 -1.77
C GLU A 148 10.39 -15.25 -1.03
N ILE A 149 10.66 -14.39 -0.03
CA ILE A 149 9.60 -13.68 0.69
C ILE A 149 8.92 -12.61 -0.18
N LEU A 150 9.63 -12.08 -1.19
CA LEU A 150 9.09 -11.10 -2.13
C LEU A 150 7.99 -11.71 -3.01
N LYS A 151 8.05 -13.02 -3.26
CA LYS A 151 7.05 -13.77 -4.04
C LYS A 151 5.73 -14.00 -3.30
N LEU A 152 5.68 -13.65 -2.01
CA LEU A 152 4.54 -13.87 -1.14
C LEU A 152 3.96 -12.53 -0.64
N PRO A 153 3.55 -11.61 -1.53
CA PRO A 153 2.97 -10.34 -1.10
C PRO A 153 1.66 -10.59 -0.36
N ARG A 154 1.43 -9.82 0.70
CA ARG A 154 0.11 -9.73 1.31
C ARG A 154 -0.69 -8.57 0.73
N VAL A 155 -2.00 -8.73 0.66
CA VAL A 155 -2.91 -7.73 0.15
C VAL A 155 -3.61 -7.00 1.29
N VAL A 156 -3.66 -5.67 1.21
CA VAL A 156 -4.44 -4.80 2.08
C VAL A 156 -5.43 -4.02 1.21
N LEU A 157 -6.72 -4.13 1.53
CA LEU A 157 -7.76 -3.36 0.86
C LEU A 157 -8.28 -2.28 1.81
N ILE A 158 -8.29 -1.02 1.40
CA ILE A 158 -8.89 0.07 2.19
C ILE A 158 -10.03 0.68 1.38
N ALA A 159 -11.27 0.49 1.83
CA ALA A 159 -12.42 1.05 1.18
C ALA A 159 -13.47 1.59 2.16
N ALA A 160 -14.21 2.62 1.75
CA ALA A 160 -15.31 3.15 2.55
C ALA A 160 -16.45 2.14 2.71
N LYS A 161 -16.63 1.24 1.73
CA LYS A 161 -17.61 0.15 1.76
C LYS A 161 -17.12 -0.99 0.86
N TYR A 162 -17.28 -2.23 1.33
CA TYR A 162 -16.98 -3.43 0.55
C TYR A 162 -18.26 -4.06 0.00
N ALA A 163 -18.19 -4.56 -1.23
CA ALA A 163 -19.26 -5.38 -1.80
C ALA A 163 -19.26 -6.75 -1.12
N ALA A 164 -20.42 -7.41 -1.06
CA ALA A 164 -20.52 -8.76 -0.51
C ALA A 164 -19.56 -9.74 -1.20
N GLN A 165 -19.42 -9.66 -2.52
CA GLN A 165 -18.45 -10.45 -3.29
C GLN A 165 -17.01 -10.21 -2.82
N THR A 166 -16.61 -8.96 -2.60
CA THR A 166 -15.27 -8.63 -2.12
C THR A 166 -15.00 -9.28 -0.78
N LEU A 167 -15.95 -9.20 0.15
CA LEU A 167 -15.85 -9.83 1.47
C LEU A 167 -15.74 -11.36 1.37
N THR A 168 -16.57 -11.99 0.53
CA THR A 168 -16.50 -13.43 0.28
C THR A 168 -15.14 -13.86 -0.26
N THR A 169 -14.59 -13.14 -1.24
CA THR A 169 -13.29 -13.49 -1.83
C THR A 169 -12.16 -13.34 -0.83
N VAL A 170 -12.12 -12.22 -0.08
CA VAL A 170 -11.07 -11.97 0.92
C VAL A 170 -11.13 -12.99 2.06
N ALA A 171 -12.33 -13.37 2.49
CA ALA A 171 -12.51 -14.39 3.53
C ALA A 171 -11.98 -15.77 3.13
N TRP A 172 -11.96 -16.10 1.83
CA TRP A 172 -11.36 -17.35 1.33
C TRP A 172 -9.83 -17.28 1.21
N LEU A 173 -9.27 -16.10 0.96
CA LEU A 173 -7.83 -15.87 0.82
C LEU A 173 -7.08 -15.81 2.16
N SER A 174 -7.81 -15.69 3.27
CA SER A 174 -7.26 -15.58 4.63
C SER A 174 -7.15 -16.95 5.29
#